data_AF-A0A7D9J4B0-F1
#
_entry.id   AF-A0A7D9J4B0-F1
#
_cell.length_a   1.000
_cell.length_b   1.000
_cell.length_c   1.000
_cell.angle_alpha   90.00
_cell.angle_beta   90.00
_cell.angle_gamma   90.00
#
_symmetry.space_group_name_H-M   'P 1'
#
loop_
_entity.id
_entity.type
_entity.pdbx_description
1 polymer ?
#
loop_
_entity_poly.entity_id
_entity_poly.type
_entity_poly.pdbx_seq_one_letter_code
_entity_poly.pdbx_strand_id
1 'polypeptide(L)'
;MVKYIVVFITAVVQLLSIREGWARPDGAPRRACPDLTPGHGVALTGVNPFSIDTQTQSGRINITISSTDDRPFEGFILQAREIGSTIPVGEFVDEPLHTKVINCTSDGVG
;
A
#
# COMPACT_ATOMS: atom_id res chain seq x y z
N MET A 1 -45.94 8.01 -3.81
CA MET A 1 -45.08 9.04 -3.18
C MET A 1 -44.10 8.45 -2.18
N VAL A 2 -44.56 7.77 -1.12
CA VAL A 2 -43.71 7.11 -0.09
C VAL A 2 -42.65 6.16 -0.67
N LYS A 3 -43.00 5.34 -1.66
CA LYS A 3 -42.07 4.38 -2.28
C LYS A 3 -40.86 5.05 -2.95
N TYR A 4 -41.06 6.23 -3.55
CA TYR A 4 -39.98 7.00 -4.18
C TYR A 4 -39.11 7.71 -3.14
N ILE A 5 -39.71 8.16 -2.03
CA ILE A 5 -39.00 8.75 -0.91
C ILE A 5 -38.06 7.72 -0.27
N VAL A 6 -38.54 6.48 -0.06
CA VAL A 6 -37.72 5.40 0.51
C VAL A 6 -36.55 5.04 -0.43
N VAL A 7 -36.79 4.87 -1.73
CA VAL A 7 -35.73 4.56 -2.71
C VAL A 7 -34.68 5.68 -2.78
N PHE A 8 -35.12 6.94 -2.76
CA PHE A 8 -34.23 8.08 -2.76
C PHE A 8 -33.36 8.13 -1.49
N ILE A 9 -33.96 7.92 -0.32
CA ILE A 9 -33.22 7.90 0.95
C ILE A 9 -32.20 6.76 0.96
N THR A 10 -32.56 5.55 0.50
CA THR A 10 -31.60 4.44 0.44
C THR A 10 -30.45 4.73 -0.51
N ALA A 11 -30.72 5.28 -1.70
CA ALA A 11 -29.68 5.64 -2.67
C ALA A 11 -28.70 6.69 -2.11
N VAL A 12 -29.22 7.72 -1.41
CA VAL A 12 -28.41 8.74 -0.75
C VAL A 12 -27.56 8.15 0.39
N VAL A 13 -28.11 7.24 1.19
CA VAL A 13 -27.36 6.57 2.27
C VAL A 13 -26.24 5.69 1.74
N GLN A 14 -26.46 4.96 0.63
CA GLN A 14 -25.40 4.18 -0.04
C GLN A 14 -24.27 5.09 -0.57
N LEU A 15 -24.62 6.21 -1.21
CA LEU A 15 -23.64 7.19 -1.72
C LEU A 15 -22.80 7.82 -0.60
N LEU A 16 -23.42 8.12 0.55
CA LEU A 16 -22.72 8.68 1.72
C LEU A 16 -21.84 7.68 2.47
N SER A 17 -21.97 6.38 2.16
CA SER A 17 -21.20 5.30 2.79
C SER A 17 -19.96 4.91 1.99
N ILE A 18 -19.75 5.49 0.79
CA ILE A 18 -18.55 5.25 -0.01
C ILE A 18 -17.38 5.98 0.66
N ARG A 19 -16.56 5.22 1.38
CA ARG A 19 -15.27 5.72 1.87
C ARG A 19 -14.30 5.68 0.71
N GLU A 20 -14.17 6.78 -0.02
CA GLU A 20 -13.07 6.93 -0.95
C GLU A 20 -11.77 7.08 -0.15
N GLY A 21 -10.98 6.01 -0.09
CA GLY A 21 -9.58 6.08 0.29
C GLY A 21 -8.82 6.75 -0.86
N TRP A 22 -8.62 8.07 -0.79
CA TRP A 22 -7.82 8.76 -1.81
C TRP A 22 -6.36 8.33 -1.69
N ALA A 23 -5.92 7.49 -2.63
CA ALA A 23 -4.51 7.28 -2.87
C ALA A 23 -3.87 8.64 -3.18
N ARG A 24 -2.73 8.93 -2.54
CA ARG A 24 -1.98 10.14 -2.88
C ARG A 24 -1.56 10.08 -4.35
N PRO A 25 -1.89 11.09 -5.18
CA PRO A 25 -1.45 11.11 -6.58
C PRO A 25 0.09 11.13 -6.69
N ASP A 26 0.77 11.64 -5.65
CA ASP A 26 2.21 11.64 -5.51
C ASP A 26 2.79 10.30 -4.99
N GLY A 27 1.97 9.34 -4.60
CA GLY A 27 2.37 8.10 -3.95
C GLY A 27 2.64 8.28 -2.45
N ALA A 28 3.22 7.26 -1.79
CA ALA A 28 3.62 7.40 -0.40
C ALA A 28 4.72 8.48 -0.25
N PRO A 29 4.64 9.36 0.78
CA PRO A 29 5.59 10.45 0.92
C PRO A 29 6.96 9.92 1.33
N ARG A 30 8.06 10.52 0.82
CA ARG A 30 9.44 10.10 1.13
C ARG A 30 9.76 9.98 2.62
N ARG A 31 9.11 10.79 3.45
CA ARG A 31 9.27 10.73 4.92
C ARG A 31 8.83 9.41 5.56
N ALA A 32 8.05 8.58 4.84
CA ALA A 32 7.66 7.24 5.29
C ALA A 32 8.72 6.17 4.99
N CYS A 33 9.76 6.47 4.21
CA CYS A 33 10.80 5.50 3.86
C CYS A 33 11.57 4.92 5.07
N PRO A 34 11.88 5.67 6.14
CA PRO A 34 12.69 5.12 7.23
C PRO A 34 11.96 4.05 8.06
N ASP A 35 10.69 4.29 8.40
CA ASP A 35 9.92 3.45 9.31
C ASP A 35 8.87 2.57 8.60
N LEU A 36 8.51 2.93 7.36
CA LEU A 36 7.44 2.32 6.57
C LEU A 36 6.08 2.36 7.29
N THR A 37 5.90 3.30 8.23
CA THR A 37 4.69 3.41 9.03
C THR A 37 3.52 3.91 8.17
N PRO A 38 2.41 3.17 8.05
CA PRO A 38 1.22 3.67 7.37
C PRO A 38 0.66 4.90 8.09
N GLY A 39 0.35 5.95 7.34
CA GLY A 39 -0.22 7.20 7.87
C GLY A 39 -1.73 7.18 8.09
N HIS A 40 -2.37 6.00 8.04
CA HIS A 40 -3.81 5.84 8.12
C HIS A 40 -4.20 4.65 9.01
N GLY A 41 -5.37 4.75 9.65
CA GLY A 41 -5.99 3.65 10.37
C GLY A 41 -5.35 3.30 11.70
N VAL A 42 -5.70 2.11 12.19
CA VAL A 42 -5.17 1.50 13.42
C VAL A 42 -4.20 0.41 13.00
N ALA A 43 -3.12 0.23 13.75
CA ALA A 43 -2.20 -0.88 13.52
C ALA A 43 -2.98 -2.21 13.51
N LEU A 44 -2.64 -3.07 12.55
CA LEU A 44 -3.25 -4.39 12.48
C LEU A 44 -2.95 -5.16 13.77
N THR A 45 -4.00 -5.70 14.38
CA THR A 45 -3.88 -6.62 15.51
C THR A 45 -4.18 -8.04 15.04
N GLY A 46 -3.38 -9.01 15.48
CA GLY A 46 -3.54 -10.41 15.12
C GLY A 46 -2.72 -10.84 13.90
N VAL A 47 -3.24 -11.85 13.17
CA VAL A 47 -2.53 -12.46 12.03
C VAL A 47 -2.50 -11.49 10.84
N ASN A 48 -1.33 -11.32 10.24
CA ASN A 48 -1.18 -10.56 9.01
C ASN A 48 -1.86 -11.32 7.84
N PRO A 49 -2.88 -10.75 7.17
CA PRO A 49 -3.58 -11.40 6.07
C PRO A 49 -2.82 -11.30 4.74
N PHE A 50 -1.60 -10.76 4.74
CA PHE A 50 -0.75 -10.60 3.56
C PHE A 50 0.62 -11.24 3.80
N SER A 51 1.15 -11.84 2.74
CA SER A 51 2.48 -12.46 2.72
C SER A 51 3.35 -11.85 1.62
N ILE A 52 4.66 -11.90 1.84
CA ILE A 52 5.69 -11.54 0.85
C ILE A 52 6.50 -12.78 0.58
N ASP A 53 6.55 -13.20 -0.68
CA ASP A 53 7.42 -14.28 -1.16
C ASP A 53 8.52 -13.70 -2.05
N THR A 54 9.72 -14.27 -1.98
CA THR A 54 10.86 -13.82 -2.77
C THR A 54 11.52 -14.99 -3.48
N GLN A 55 11.79 -14.80 -4.77
CA GLN A 55 12.45 -15.80 -5.61
C GLN A 55 13.62 -15.16 -6.35
N THR A 56 14.80 -15.74 -6.17
CA THR A 56 16.01 -15.27 -6.86
C THR A 56 16.11 -15.95 -8.23
N GLN A 57 16.20 -15.14 -9.29
CA GLN A 57 16.36 -15.61 -10.65
C GLN A 57 17.34 -14.72 -11.40
N SER A 58 18.42 -15.31 -11.92
CA SER A 58 19.41 -14.62 -12.77
C SER A 58 19.94 -13.29 -12.19
N GLY A 59 20.22 -13.27 -10.88
CA GLY A 59 20.72 -12.07 -10.20
C GLY A 59 19.67 -11.01 -9.88
N ARG A 60 18.39 -11.28 -10.14
CA ARG A 60 17.24 -10.46 -9.74
C ARG A 60 16.44 -11.17 -8.65
N ILE A 61 15.68 -10.39 -7.89
CA ILE A 61 14.74 -10.91 -6.89
C ILE A 61 13.33 -10.57 -7.37
N ASN A 62 12.56 -11.60 -7.69
CA ASN A 62 11.14 -11.48 -7.96
C ASN A 62 10.41 -11.48 -6.62
N ILE A 63 9.55 -10.49 -6.42
CA ILE A 63 8.82 -10.31 -5.17
C ILE A 63 7.33 -10.41 -5.46
N THR A 64 6.63 -11.25 -4.70
CA THR A 64 5.18 -11.41 -4.79
C THR A 64 4.54 -11.02 -3.47
N ILE A 65 3.55 -10.14 -3.52
CA ILE A 65 2.68 -9.81 -2.38
C ILE A 65 1.35 -10.51 -2.63
N SER A 66 0.94 -11.39 -1.72
CA SER A 66 -0.31 -12.14 -1.83
C SER A 66 -1.16 -12.00 -0.57
N SER A 67 -2.48 -12.12 -0.73
CA SER A 67 -3.39 -12.30 0.39
C SER A 67 -3.46 -13.77 0.80
N THR A 68 -3.52 -14.03 2.09
CA THR A 68 -3.69 -15.37 2.65
C THR A 68 -5.16 -15.76 2.82
N ASP A 69 -6.08 -14.81 2.66
CA ASP A 69 -7.52 -15.01 2.85
C ASP A 69 -8.36 -14.29 1.77
N ASP A 70 -7.77 -14.12 0.58
CA ASP A 70 -8.37 -13.50 -0.62
C ASP A 70 -8.83 -12.04 -0.46
N ARG A 71 -8.42 -11.35 0.61
CA ARG A 71 -8.73 -9.92 0.78
C ARG A 71 -7.82 -9.07 -0.11
N PRO A 72 -8.34 -8.04 -0.81
CA PRO A 72 -7.50 -7.08 -1.51
C PRO A 72 -6.76 -6.18 -0.50
N PHE A 73 -5.52 -5.80 -0.82
CA PHE A 73 -4.88 -4.65 -0.16
C PHE A 73 -5.26 -3.36 -0.91
N GLU A 74 -5.44 -2.27 -0.17
CA GLU A 74 -5.75 -0.95 -0.75
C GLU A 74 -4.50 -0.22 -1.25
N GLY A 75 -3.33 -0.59 -0.73
CA GLY A 75 -2.03 -0.03 -1.11
C GLY A 75 -0.90 -0.66 -0.31
N PHE A 76 0.34 -0.40 -0.73
CA PHE A 76 1.54 -0.88 -0.05
C PHE A 76 2.70 0.12 -0.20
N ILE A 77 3.66 0.00 0.71
CA ILE A 77 5.01 0.54 0.56
C ILE A 77 5.97 -0.63 0.78
N LEU A 78 6.96 -0.77 -0.09
CA LEU A 78 7.93 -1.86 -0.05
C LEU A 78 9.34 -1.30 -0.18
N GLN A 79 10.26 -1.82 0.61
CA GLN A 79 11.67 -1.40 0.63
C GLN A 79 12.55 -2.63 0.83
N ALA A 80 13.60 -2.76 0.02
CA ALA A 80 14.70 -3.67 0.29
C ALA A 80 15.75 -2.95 1.16
N ARG A 81 16.16 -3.57 2.27
CA ARG A 81 17.16 -3.03 3.22
C ARG A 81 17.89 -4.16 3.92
N GLU A 82 19.09 -3.88 4.41
CA GLU A 82 19.83 -4.82 5.25
C GLU A 82 19.15 -5.00 6.61
N ILE A 83 19.33 -6.18 7.22
CA ILE A 83 18.81 -6.46 8.55
C ILE A 83 19.41 -5.46 9.56
N GLY A 84 18.53 -4.75 10.29
CA GLY A 84 18.95 -3.74 11.27
C GLY A 84 19.23 -2.35 10.68
N SER A 85 19.05 -2.14 9.38
CA SER A 85 19.21 -0.85 8.72
C SER A 85 17.87 -0.26 8.27
N THR A 86 17.81 1.08 8.19
CA THR A 86 16.72 1.83 7.54
C THR A 86 17.13 2.37 6.17
N ILE A 87 18.39 2.11 5.75
CA ILE A 87 18.93 2.56 4.47
C ILE A 87 18.48 1.57 3.38
N PRO A 88 17.77 2.03 2.35
CA PRO A 88 17.37 1.17 1.24
C PRO A 88 18.58 0.72 0.42
N VAL A 89 18.49 -0.48 -0.15
CA VAL A 89 19.50 -1.03 -1.06
C VAL A 89 18.85 -1.53 -2.36
N GLY A 90 19.60 -1.46 -3.44
CA GLY A 90 19.15 -1.90 -4.76
C GLY A 90 18.14 -0.96 -5.41
N GLU A 91 17.48 -1.46 -6.46
CA GLU A 91 16.51 -0.73 -7.26
C GLU A 91 15.36 -1.67 -7.66
N PHE A 92 14.13 -1.14 -7.62
CA PHE A 92 12.98 -1.83 -8.20
C PHE A 92 12.90 -1.53 -9.69
N VAL A 93 12.68 -2.58 -10.47
CA VAL A 93 12.63 -2.57 -11.93
C VAL A 93 11.43 -3.40 -12.38
N ASP A 94 10.86 -3.10 -13.55
CA ASP A 94 9.69 -3.78 -14.11
C ASP A 94 8.48 -3.78 -13.16
N GLU A 95 8.18 -2.62 -12.56
CA GLU A 95 7.13 -2.51 -11.57
C GLU A 95 5.72 -2.77 -12.16
N PRO A 96 4.80 -3.41 -11.40
CA PRO A 96 3.44 -3.65 -11.88
C PRO A 96 2.68 -2.36 -12.18
N LEU A 97 1.65 -2.46 -13.02
CA LEU A 97 0.69 -1.38 -13.23
C LEU A 97 0.11 -0.90 -11.90
N HIS A 98 -0.16 0.41 -11.81
CA HIS A 98 -0.69 1.07 -10.60
C HIS A 98 0.25 1.09 -9.39
N THR A 99 1.55 0.92 -9.63
CA THR A 99 2.58 1.12 -8.62
C THR A 99 3.43 2.34 -8.96
N LYS A 100 4.23 2.82 -8.00
CA LYS A 100 5.12 3.96 -8.19
C LYS A 100 6.40 3.76 -7.39
N VAL A 101 7.54 3.82 -8.07
CA VAL A 101 8.85 3.78 -7.42
C VAL A 101 9.10 5.10 -6.69
N ILE A 102 9.59 5.00 -5.45
CA ILE A 102 9.92 6.13 -4.60
C ILE A 102 11.43 6.14 -4.38
N ASN A 103 12.08 7.28 -4.67
CA ASN A 103 13.47 7.47 -4.27
C ASN A 103 13.53 7.73 -2.75
N CYS A 104 13.89 6.67 -2.02
CA CYS A 104 14.02 6.65 -0.57
C CYS A 104 15.46 6.93 -0.08
N THR A 105 16.42 7.10 -0.98
CA THR A 105 17.74 7.60 -0.60
C THR A 105 17.64 9.13 -0.47
N SER A 106 18.02 9.67 0.67
CA SER A 106 18.32 11.09 0.75
C SER A 106 19.50 11.36 -0.18
N ASP A 107 19.38 12.35 -1.07
CA ASP A 107 20.56 13.11 -1.47
C ASP A 107 21.09 13.70 -0.15
N GLY A 108 22.14 13.10 0.40
CA GLY A 108 22.46 13.21 1.82
C GLY A 108 22.43 14.64 2.35
N VAL A 109 21.36 15.01 3.06
CA VAL A 109 21.30 16.08 4.05
C VAL A 109 20.20 15.73 5.06
N GLY A 110 20.61 15.14 6.17
CA GLY A 110 19.99 15.30 7.47
C GLY A 110 21.01 15.97 8.37
#